data_AF-A0A2W7QJU5-F1
#
_entry.id   AF-A0A2W7QJU5-F1
#
_cell.length_a   1.000
_cell.length_b   1.000
_cell.length_c   1.000
_cell.angle_alpha   90.00
_cell.angle_beta   90.00
_cell.angle_gamma   90.00
#
_symmetry.space_group_name_H-M   'P 1'
#
loop_
_entity.id
_entity.type
_entity.pdbx_description
1 polymer ?
#
loop_
_entity_poly.entity_id
_entity_poly.type
_entity_poly.pdbx_seq_one_letter_code
_entity_poly.pdbx_strand_id
1 'polypeptide(L)' 'MTAFDWRALMRLGLRDLRLHPRDFWALTPAELMIMAGLDGAPGPLTRARLDALSARYPDIVKGKRQ' A
#
# COMPACT_ATOMS: atom_id res chain seq x y z
N MET A 1 14.95 6.46 -2.68
CA MET A 1 13.72 6.23 -1.91
C MET A 1 12.61 7.00 -2.61
N THR A 2 11.81 6.33 -3.43
CA THR A 2 10.69 6.98 -4.13
C THR A 2 9.62 7.32 -3.10
N ALA A 3 9.31 8.60 -2.96
CA ALA A 3 8.18 9.04 -2.15
C ALA A 3 6.90 8.45 -2.72
N PHE A 4 5.99 8.06 -1.83
CA PHE A 4 4.68 7.58 -2.23
C PHE A 4 3.88 8.72 -2.89
N ASP A 5 3.35 8.49 -4.10
CA ASP A 5 2.68 9.54 -4.87
C ASP A 5 1.23 9.76 -4.37
N TRP A 6 1.12 10.58 -3.33
CA TRP A 6 -0.15 10.98 -2.75
C TRP A 6 -1.05 11.73 -3.73
N ARG A 7 -0.47 12.50 -4.64
CA ARG A 7 -1.23 13.33 -5.60
C ARG A 7 -1.90 12.45 -6.65
N ALA A 8 -1.24 11.37 -7.05
CA ALA A 8 -1.84 10.35 -7.92
C ALA A 8 -2.97 9.60 -7.17
N LEU A 9 -2.73 9.22 -5.91
CA LEU A 9 -3.73 8.52 -5.10
C LEU A 9 -5.00 9.36 -4.89
N MET A 10 -4.88 10.64 -4.55
CA MET A 10 -6.02 11.54 -4.36
C MET A 10 -6.81 11.77 -5.65
N ARG A 11 -6.12 11.87 -6.80
CA ARG A 11 -6.79 12.00 -8.11
C ARG A 11 -7.57 10.75 -8.46
N LEU A 12 -6.97 9.57 -8.27
CA LEU A 12 -7.63 8.29 -8.49
C LEU A 12 -8.89 8.16 -7.64
N GLY A 13 -8.79 8.39 -6.33
CA GLY A 13 -9.92 8.21 -5.41
C GLY A 13 -11.04 9.25 -5.58
N LEU A 14 -10.69 10.54 -5.55
CA LEU A 14 -11.67 11.62 -5.47
C LEU A 14 -12.19 12.08 -6.85
N ARG A 15 -11.39 11.92 -7.91
CA ARG A 15 -11.75 12.38 -9.25
C ARG A 15 -12.15 11.24 -10.17
N ASP A 16 -11.31 10.22 -10.28
CA ASP A 16 -11.51 9.16 -11.29
C ASP A 16 -12.53 8.13 -10.80
N LEU A 17 -12.45 7.67 -9.54
CA LEU A 17 -13.44 6.81 -8.89
C LEU A 17 -14.64 7.57 -8.31
N ARG A 18 -14.56 8.91 -8.25
CA ARG A 18 -15.61 9.83 -7.73
C ARG A 18 -16.13 9.43 -6.34
N LEU A 19 -15.27 8.87 -5.50
CA LEU A 19 -15.62 8.46 -4.14
C LEU A 19 -15.79 9.70 -3.26
N HIS A 20 -16.76 9.64 -2.34
CA HIS A 20 -16.83 10.63 -1.28
C HIS A 20 -15.58 10.49 -0.38
N PRO A 21 -14.97 11.59 0.12
CA PRO A 21 -13.74 11.51 0.91
C PRO A 21 -13.82 10.54 2.09
N ARG A 22 -14.99 10.47 2.75
CA ARG A 22 -15.25 9.54 3.84
C ARG A 22 -15.14 8.07 3.40
N ASP A 23 -15.70 7.73 2.25
CA ASP A 23 -15.71 6.35 1.76
C ASP A 23 -14.31 5.97 1.27
N PHE A 24 -13.63 6.90 0.60
CA PHE A 24 -12.24 6.72 0.20
C PHE A 24 -11.31 6.38 1.38
N TRP A 25 -11.46 7.06 2.52
CA TRP A 25 -10.67 6.79 3.72
C TRP A 25 -11.13 5.55 4.52
N ALA A 26 -12.35 5.08 4.29
CA ALA A 26 -12.86 3.86 4.92
C ALA A 26 -12.46 2.60 4.14
N LEU A 27 -12.12 2.73 2.86
CA LEU A 27 -11.71 1.61 2.01
C LEU A 27 -10.34 1.07 2.40
N THR A 28 -10.20 -0.25 2.28
CA THR A 28 -8.90 -0.89 2.32
C THR A 28 -8.13 -0.61 1.02
N PRO A 29 -6.79 -0.58 1.05
CA PRO A 29 -5.99 -0.45 -0.18
C PRO A 29 -6.29 -1.54 -1.22
N ALA A 30 -6.69 -2.73 -0.78
CA ALA A 30 -7.08 -3.83 -1.66
C ALA A 30 -8.36 -3.51 -2.45
N GLU A 31 -9.40 -3.03 -1.76
CA GLU A 31 -10.65 -2.62 -2.42
C GLU A 31 -10.42 -1.45 -3.38
N LEU A 32 -9.58 -0.49 -3.00
CA LEU A 32 -9.21 0.61 -3.88
C LEU A 32 -8.52 0.12 -5.16
N MET A 33 -7.58 -0.82 -5.06
CA MET A 33 -6.90 -1.38 -6.22
C MET A 33 -7.86 -2.13 -7.15
N ILE A 34 -8.81 -2.89 -6.59
CA ILE A 34 -9.84 -3.58 -7.38
C ILE A 34 -10.72 -2.56 -8.12
N MET A 35 -11.20 -1.53 -7.42
CA MET A 35 -12.01 -0.46 -8.03
C MET A 35 -11.24 0.32 -9.11
N ALA A 36 -9.93 0.47 -8.94
CA ALA A 36 -9.04 1.11 -9.89
C ALA A 36 -8.71 0.26 -11.13
N GLY A 37 -9.19 -0.98 -11.22
CA GLY A 37 -8.82 -1.92 -12.30
C GLY A 37 -7.35 -2.34 -12.25
N LEU A 38 -6.75 -2.30 -11.05
CA LEU A 38 -5.39 -2.74 -10.75
C LEU A 38 -5.39 -4.14 -10.12
N ASP A 39 -6.44 -4.93 -10.36
CA ASP A 39 -6.65 -6.29 -9.88
C ASP A 39 -5.56 -7.28 -10.36
N GLY A 40 -4.78 -6.91 -11.39
CA GLY A 40 -3.57 -7.62 -11.82
C GLY A 40 -2.30 -7.31 -11.03
N ALA A 41 -2.36 -6.41 -10.04
CA ALA A 41 -1.24 -6.17 -9.12
C ALA A 41 -0.92 -7.46 -8.34
N PRO A 42 0.37 -7.76 -8.06
CA PRO A 42 0.75 -9.01 -7.43
C PRO A 42 -0.09 -9.23 -6.18
N GLY A 43 -0.76 -10.38 -6.13
CA GLY A 43 -1.78 -10.72 -5.14
C GLY A 43 -1.33 -10.53 -3.68
N PRO A 44 -2.25 -10.74 -2.73
CA PRO A 44 -2.01 -10.48 -1.31
C PRO A 44 -0.67 -11.10 -0.87
N LEU A 45 0.02 -10.39 0.03
CA LEU A 45 1.35 -10.75 0.50
C LEU A 45 1.37 -12.22 0.91
N THR A 46 2.02 -13.07 0.11
CA THR A 46 2.11 -14.49 0.42
C THR A 46 3.05 -14.70 1.60
N ARG A 47 2.90 -15.81 2.32
CA ARG A 47 3.80 -16.15 3.42
C ARG A 47 5.26 -16.18 2.97
N ALA A 48 5.54 -16.76 1.80
CA ALA A 48 6.88 -16.77 1.22
C ALA A 48 7.43 -15.35 0.95
N ARG A 49 6.58 -14.42 0.53
CA ARG A 49 6.96 -13.03 0.26
C ARG A 49 7.16 -12.23 1.55
N LEU A 50 6.40 -12.54 2.60
CA LEU A 50 6.64 -12.03 3.95
C LEU A 50 7.96 -12.54 4.50
N ASP A 51 8.24 -13.84 4.41
CA ASP A 51 9.51 -14.42 4.89
C ASP A 51 10.71 -13.83 4.12
N ALA A 52 10.57 -13.61 2.81
CA ALA A 52 11.57 -12.92 2.00
C ALA A 52 11.78 -11.45 2.42
N LEU A 53 10.73 -10.74 2.84
CA LEU A 53 10.83 -9.38 3.37
C LEU A 53 11.52 -9.37 4.74
N SER A 54 11.16 -10.27 5.65
CA SER A 54 11.78 -10.40 6.97
C SER A 54 13.27 -10.73 6.88
N ALA A 55 13.66 -11.57 5.92
CA ALA A 55 15.08 -11.85 5.65
C ALA A 55 15.82 -10.64 5.07
N ARG A 56 15.14 -9.83 4.24
CA ARG A 56 15.72 -8.66 3.58
C ARG A 56 15.82 -7.44 4.48
N TYR A 57 14.89 -7.31 5.43
CA TYR A 57 14.83 -6.24 6.43
C TYR A 57 14.77 -6.88 7.82
N PRO A 58 15.85 -7.54 8.27
CA PRO A 58 15.84 -8.16 9.58
C PRO A 58 15.80 -7.05 10.62
N ASP A 59 14.90 -7.16 11.61
CA ASP A 59 14.73 -6.23 12.73
C ASP A 59 15.89 -6.30 13.74
N ILE A 60 17.12 -6.43 13.23
CA ILE A 60 18.34 -6.32 14.01
C ILE A 60 18.47 -4.84 14.35
N VAL A 61 17.98 -4.50 15.54
CA VAL A 61 18.10 -3.21 16.17
C VAL A 61 19.51 -2.66 15.95
N LYS A 62 19.65 -1.65 15.10
CA LYS A 62 20.86 -0.85 15.05
C LYS A 62 20.83 0.07 16.28
N GLY A 63 21.42 -0.42 17.37
CA GLY A 63 21.92 0.39 18.48
C GLY A 63 21.12 0.30 19.79
N LYS A 64 21.67 -0.42 20.77
CA LYS A 64 21.60 0.03 22.16
C LYS A 64 22.40 1.34 22.30
N ARG A 65 21.80 2.29 23.03
CA ARG A 65 22.38 3.37 23.86
C ARG A 65 23.40 4.31 23.21
N GLN A 66 23.04 5.60 23.15
CA GLN A 66 23.48 6.60 24.14
C GLN A 66 22.32 7.56 24.43
#